data_AF-A0A1Z5HGX6-F1
#
_entry.id   AF-A0A1Z5HGX6-F1
#
_cell.length_a   1.000
_cell.length_b   1.000
_cell.length_c   1.000
_cell.angle_alpha   90.00
_cell.angle_beta   90.00
_cell.angle_gamma   90.00
#
_symmetry.space_group_name_H-M   'P 1'
#
loop_
_entity.id
_entity.type
_entity.pdbx_description
1 polymer ?
#
loop_
_entity_poly.entity_id
_entity_poly.type
_entity_poly.pdbx_seq_one_letter_code
_entity_poly.pdbx_strand_id
1 'polypeptide(L)'
;MKTILSFIVLFISINTFSQTRKLEVTDNQSGKSIFFQEAQRVKITTTKREQLVGTLTFENPESITINGMPIPINNINSIKYFPKKGAVLKNIILGTGLGLVAGSGIAAAFGNGNAFSLFAAGAGTTIAGGLIGGNKTYIKQRSTFKIIE
;
A
#
# COMPACT_ATOMS: atom_id res chain seq x y z
N MET A 1 -36.37 5.48 22.84
CA MET A 1 -35.07 4.85 23.19
C MET A 1 -34.90 3.47 22.57
N LYS A 2 -35.89 2.56 22.65
CA LYS A 2 -35.81 1.21 22.06
C LYS A 2 -35.56 1.20 20.54
N THR A 3 -36.19 2.11 19.80
CA THR A 3 -36.03 2.25 18.33
C THR A 3 -34.64 2.70 17.91
N ILE A 4 -34.03 3.65 18.63
CA ILE A 4 -32.66 4.13 18.36
C ILE A 4 -31.64 3.01 18.61
N LEU A 5 -31.83 2.22 19.68
CA LEU A 5 -30.96 1.09 19.99
C LEU A 5 -31.00 0.03 18.86
N SER A 6 -32.18 -0.27 18.31
CA SER A 6 -32.31 -1.18 17.16
C SER A 6 -31.60 -0.67 15.91
N PHE A 7 -31.62 0.64 15.63
CA PHE A 7 -30.89 1.22 14.49
C PHE A 7 -29.38 1.11 14.64
N ILE A 8 -28.85 1.31 15.85
CA ILE A 8 -27.40 1.18 16.13
C ILE A 8 -26.96 -0.28 15.95
N VAL A 9 -27.73 -1.23 16.47
CA VAL A 9 -27.44 -2.68 16.30
C VAL A 9 -27.47 -3.06 14.82
N LEU A 10 -28.47 -2.59 14.07
CA LEU A 10 -28.57 -2.84 12.63
C LEU A 10 -27.36 -2.27 11.86
N PHE A 11 -26.91 -1.06 12.19
CA PHE A 11 -25.75 -0.43 11.55
C PHE A 11 -24.44 -1.20 11.80
N ILE A 12 -24.26 -1.75 13.01
CA ILE A 12 -23.09 -2.56 13.35
C ILE A 12 -23.14 -3.89 12.58
N SER A 13 -24.32 -4.52 12.46
CA SER A 13 -24.48 -5.78 11.73
C SER A 13 -24.15 -5.67 10.24
N ILE A 14 -24.53 -4.57 9.58
CA ILE A 14 -24.25 -4.37 8.14
C ILE A 14 -22.73 -4.33 7.86
N ASN A 15 -21.93 -3.78 8.79
CA ASN A 15 -20.47 -3.72 8.64
C ASN A 15 -19.80 -5.08 8.86
N THR A 16 -20.36 -5.95 9.70
CA THR A 16 -19.81 -7.29 9.97
C THR A 16 -20.11 -8.32 8.88
N PHE A 17 -21.14 -8.11 8.06
CA PHE A 17 -21.52 -9.02 6.96
C PHE A 17 -20.86 -8.69 5.61
N SER A 18 -20.03 -7.65 5.55
CA SER A 18 -19.22 -7.39 4.35
C SER A 18 -18.06 -8.39 4.29
N GLN A 19 -18.31 -9.57 3.71
CA GLN A 19 -17.25 -10.51 3.32
C GLN A 19 -16.26 -9.76 2.42
N THR A 20 -15.05 -9.52 2.93
CA THR A 20 -14.05 -8.75 2.20
C THR A 20 -13.20 -9.74 1.43
N ARG A 21 -13.55 -9.91 0.15
CA ARG A 21 -12.75 -10.72 -0.76
C ARG A 21 -11.31 -10.21 -0.79
N LYS A 22 -10.37 -11.14 -0.65
CA LYS A 22 -8.93 -10.89 -0.67
C LYS A 22 -8.27 -11.84 -1.65
N LEU A 23 -7.25 -11.35 -2.32
CA LEU A 23 -6.35 -12.17 -3.10
C LEU A 23 -5.23 -12.64 -2.19
N GLU A 24 -5.24 -13.91 -1.82
CA GLU A 24 -4.11 -14.58 -1.21
C GLU A 24 -3.09 -14.95 -2.29
N VAL A 25 -1.85 -14.61 -2.01
CA VAL A 25 -0.72 -14.98 -2.86
C VAL A 25 0.32 -15.65 -2.00
N THR A 26 0.52 -16.95 -2.24
CA THR A 26 1.45 -17.79 -1.50
C THR A 26 2.70 -17.99 -2.32
N ASP A 27 3.86 -17.68 -1.75
CA ASP A 27 5.15 -18.03 -2.34
C ASP A 27 5.41 -19.53 -2.19
N ASN A 28 5.57 -20.25 -3.31
CA ASN A 28 5.72 -21.71 -3.29
C ASN A 28 7.08 -22.18 -2.75
N GLN A 29 8.07 -21.29 -2.62
CA GLN A 29 9.39 -21.62 -2.05
C GLN A 29 9.46 -21.35 -0.56
N SER A 30 8.91 -20.20 -0.12
CA SER A 30 8.99 -19.79 1.29
C SER A 30 7.74 -20.12 2.11
N GLY A 31 6.63 -20.50 1.46
CA GLY A 31 5.33 -20.73 2.10
C GLY A 31 4.68 -19.46 2.65
N LYS A 32 5.27 -18.29 2.45
CA LYS A 32 4.73 -17.02 2.96
C LYS A 32 3.55 -16.60 2.11
N SER A 33 2.40 -16.41 2.76
CA SER A 33 1.20 -15.82 2.16
C SER A 33 1.14 -14.32 2.38
N ILE A 34 0.70 -13.62 1.35
CA ILE A 34 0.48 -12.17 1.34
C ILE A 34 -0.92 -11.91 0.82
N PHE A 35 -1.59 -10.92 1.38
CA PHE A 35 -2.97 -10.59 1.04
C PHE A 35 -3.05 -9.24 0.32
N PHE A 36 -3.76 -9.21 -0.80
CA PHE A 36 -4.21 -7.98 -1.45
C PHE A 36 -5.71 -7.82 -1.24
N GLN A 37 -6.11 -6.62 -0.85
CA GLN A 37 -7.51 -6.27 -0.60
C GLN A 37 -8.14 -5.66 -1.85
N GLU A 38 -9.46 -5.72 -1.90
CA GLU A 38 -10.23 -5.01 -2.92
C GLU A 38 -9.96 -3.50 -2.88
N ALA A 39 -10.14 -2.84 -4.04
CA ALA A 39 -9.86 -1.42 -4.26
C ALA A 39 -8.39 -0.99 -4.12
N GLN A 40 -7.46 -1.92 -3.85
CA GLN A 40 -6.04 -1.59 -3.86
C GLN A 40 -5.53 -1.40 -5.29
N ARG A 41 -4.69 -0.38 -5.48
CA ARG A 41 -4.00 -0.18 -6.76
C ARG A 41 -2.79 -1.10 -6.85
N VAL A 42 -2.80 -1.96 -7.85
CA VAL A 42 -1.77 -2.98 -8.08
C VAL A 42 -1.19 -2.86 -9.48
N LYS A 43 0.03 -3.38 -9.63
CA LYS A 43 0.65 -3.63 -10.93
C LYS A 43 0.79 -5.14 -11.10
N ILE A 44 0.24 -5.65 -12.19
CA ILE A 44 0.25 -7.06 -12.54
C ILE A 44 1.11 -7.27 -13.77
N THR A 45 1.84 -8.37 -13.79
CA THR A 45 2.46 -8.89 -15.01
C THR A 45 1.78 -10.21 -15.36
N THR A 46 1.31 -10.35 -16.60
CA THR A 46 0.70 -11.60 -17.07
C THR A 46 1.76 -12.63 -17.44
N THR A 47 1.36 -13.88 -17.67
CA THR A 47 2.25 -14.94 -18.17
C THR A 47 2.84 -14.58 -19.54
N LYS A 48 2.12 -13.78 -20.33
CA LYS A 48 2.58 -13.19 -21.60
C LYS A 48 3.52 -11.99 -21.44
N ARG A 49 3.92 -11.65 -20.22
CA ARG A 49 4.76 -10.48 -19.86
C ARG A 49 4.11 -9.11 -20.11
N GLU A 50 2.81 -9.06 -20.33
CA GLU A 50 2.08 -7.80 -20.43
C GLU A 50 1.93 -7.17 -19.04
N GLN A 51 2.08 -5.86 -18.95
CA GLN A 51 2.03 -5.14 -17.68
C GLN A 51 0.76 -4.31 -17.59
N LEU A 52 -0.03 -4.56 -16.55
CA LEU A 52 -1.31 -3.91 -16.31
C LEU A 52 -1.26 -3.17 -14.97
N VAL A 53 -1.73 -1.93 -14.93
CA VAL A 53 -1.74 -1.10 -13.72
C VAL A 53 -3.14 -0.59 -13.50
N GLY A 54 -3.72 -0.92 -12.35
CA GLY A 54 -5.09 -0.53 -12.06
C GLY A 54 -5.54 -0.86 -10.66
N THR A 55 -6.81 -0.61 -10.41
CA THR A 55 -7.48 -0.95 -9.17
C THR A 55 -7.95 -2.40 -9.22
N LEU A 56 -7.66 -3.16 -8.16
CA LEU A 56 -8.08 -4.54 -7.98
C LEU A 56 -9.55 -4.61 -7.57
N THR A 57 -10.31 -5.48 -8.25
CA THR A 57 -11.73 -5.76 -8.00
C THR A 57 -11.99 -7.26 -8.19
N PHE A 58 -12.96 -7.80 -7.45
CA PHE A 58 -13.26 -9.24 -7.45
C PHE A 58 -14.66 -9.53 -7.98
N GLU A 59 -14.76 -9.72 -9.31
CA GLU A 59 -16.03 -10.07 -9.95
C GLU A 59 -16.32 -11.58 -9.89
N ASN A 60 -15.29 -12.41 -10.12
CA ASN A 60 -15.41 -13.87 -10.15
C ASN A 60 -14.36 -14.55 -9.25
N PRO A 61 -14.60 -15.78 -8.78
CA PRO A 61 -13.63 -16.54 -7.98
C PRO A 61 -12.41 -17.03 -8.79
N GLU A 62 -12.47 -17.04 -10.12
CA GLU A 62 -11.40 -17.52 -11.00
C GLU A 62 -10.67 -16.40 -11.77
N SER A 63 -11.17 -15.17 -11.68
CA SER A 63 -10.59 -14.01 -12.37
C SER A 63 -10.65 -12.76 -11.52
N ILE A 64 -9.57 -11.99 -11.53
CA ILE A 64 -9.54 -10.65 -10.94
C ILE A 64 -9.76 -9.60 -12.01
N THR A 65 -10.35 -8.48 -11.66
CA THR A 65 -10.59 -7.39 -12.61
C THR A 65 -9.68 -6.21 -12.26
N ILE A 66 -8.93 -5.72 -13.27
CA ILE A 66 -8.02 -4.58 -13.14
C ILE A 66 -8.50 -3.47 -14.07
N ASN A 67 -9.02 -2.36 -13.50
CA ASN A 67 -9.67 -1.29 -14.25
C ASN A 67 -10.76 -1.80 -15.24
N GLY A 68 -11.59 -2.76 -14.83
CA GLY A 68 -12.64 -3.30 -15.69
C GLY A 68 -12.17 -4.35 -16.71
N MET A 69 -10.88 -4.68 -16.78
CA MET A 69 -10.39 -5.79 -17.60
C MET A 69 -10.27 -7.07 -16.76
N PRO A 70 -11.01 -8.15 -17.10
CA PRO A 70 -10.90 -9.42 -16.40
C PRO A 70 -9.59 -10.13 -16.76
N ILE A 71 -8.88 -10.61 -15.74
CA ILE A 71 -7.63 -11.35 -15.85
C ILE A 71 -7.81 -12.67 -15.09
N PRO A 72 -7.76 -13.82 -15.77
CA PRO A 72 -7.75 -15.13 -15.14
C PRO A 72 -6.59 -15.26 -14.14
N ILE A 73 -6.86 -15.85 -12.97
CA ILE A 73 -5.85 -16.01 -11.90
C ILE A 73 -4.63 -16.81 -12.39
N ASN A 74 -4.85 -17.82 -13.23
CA ASN A 74 -3.80 -18.66 -13.83
C ASN A 74 -2.89 -17.91 -14.81
N ASN A 75 -3.29 -16.73 -15.28
CA ASN A 75 -2.52 -15.88 -16.18
C ASN A 75 -1.72 -14.81 -15.42
N ILE A 76 -1.78 -14.79 -14.09
CA ILE A 76 -1.01 -13.86 -13.26
C ILE A 76 0.37 -14.45 -13.02
N ASN A 77 1.40 -13.74 -13.48
CA ASN A 77 2.79 -14.12 -13.31
C ASN A 77 3.44 -13.42 -12.12
N SER A 78 3.07 -12.16 -11.88
CA SER A 78 3.50 -11.41 -10.69
C SER A 78 2.51 -10.30 -10.37
N ILE A 79 2.43 -9.95 -9.09
CA ILE A 79 1.65 -8.82 -8.59
C ILE A 79 2.49 -8.01 -7.60
N LYS A 80 2.28 -6.70 -7.61
CA LYS A 80 2.84 -5.81 -6.60
C LYS A 80 1.91 -4.65 -6.28
N TYR A 81 2.02 -4.15 -5.06
CA TYR A 81 1.34 -2.92 -4.65
C TYR A 81 1.90 -1.71 -5.42
N PHE A 82 1.02 -0.87 -5.97
CA PHE A 82 1.40 0.26 -6.83
C PHE A 82 0.54 1.52 -6.58
N PRO A 83 0.71 2.21 -5.44
CA PRO A 83 -0.08 3.39 -5.09
C PRO A 83 0.23 4.59 -6.00
N LYS A 84 -0.78 5.37 -6.41
CA LYS A 84 -0.61 6.57 -7.27
C LYS A 84 0.31 7.62 -6.65
N LYS A 85 0.26 7.81 -5.33
CA LYS A 85 0.90 8.93 -4.62
C LYS A 85 2.10 8.54 -3.76
N GLY A 86 2.56 7.28 -3.81
CA GLY A 86 3.67 6.82 -2.96
C GLY A 86 4.98 7.58 -3.22
N ALA A 87 5.27 7.89 -4.49
CA ALA A 87 6.45 8.67 -4.86
C ALA A 87 6.33 10.14 -4.42
N VAL A 88 5.13 10.73 -4.50
CA VAL A 88 4.89 12.12 -4.11
C VAL A 88 5.07 12.29 -2.61
N LEU A 89 4.46 11.42 -1.80
CA LEU A 89 4.59 11.47 -0.35
C LEU A 89 6.05 11.29 0.11
N LYS A 90 6.77 10.32 -0.49
CA LYS A 90 8.19 10.11 -0.22
C LYS A 90 9.02 11.37 -0.52
N ASN A 91 8.79 11.97 -1.69
CA ASN A 91 9.55 13.15 -2.12
C ASN A 91 9.25 14.37 -1.23
N ILE A 92 8.01 14.56 -0.79
CA ILE A 92 7.65 15.63 0.15
C ILE A 92 8.40 15.42 1.48
N ILE A 93 8.32 14.22 2.07
CA ILE A 93 8.94 13.95 3.38
C ILE A 93 10.47 14.10 3.32
N LEU A 94 11.10 13.54 2.28
CA LEU A 94 12.55 13.67 2.07
C LEU A 94 12.94 15.13 1.82
N GLY A 95 12.19 15.85 1.00
CA GLY A 95 12.42 17.27 0.73
C GLY A 95 12.32 18.12 2.00
N THR A 96 11.29 17.90 2.82
CA THR A 96 11.13 18.60 4.10
C THR A 96 12.25 18.26 5.08
N GLY A 97 12.65 16.99 5.17
CA GLY A 97 13.72 16.58 6.09
C GLY A 97 15.07 17.17 5.70
N LEU A 98 15.42 17.12 4.42
CA LEU A 98 16.65 17.73 3.91
C LEU A 98 16.63 19.26 4.07
N GLY A 99 15.49 19.91 3.84
CA GLY A 99 15.32 21.35 4.05
C GLY A 99 15.52 21.75 5.51
N LEU A 100 15.02 20.97 6.47
CA LEU A 100 15.22 21.20 7.90
C LEU A 100 16.68 20.97 8.32
N VAL A 101 17.34 19.94 7.79
CA VAL A 101 18.78 19.73 8.04
C VAL A 101 19.61 20.88 7.47
N ALA A 102 19.35 21.32 6.24
CA ALA A 102 20.05 22.48 5.66
C ALA A 102 19.79 23.77 6.47
N GLY A 103 18.53 24.02 6.82
CA GLY A 103 18.13 25.15 7.66
C GLY A 103 18.77 25.11 9.06
N SER A 104 19.03 23.93 9.61
CA SER A 104 19.75 23.79 10.88
C SER A 104 21.19 24.29 10.80
N GLY A 105 21.90 24.04 9.68
CA GLY A 105 23.26 24.54 9.47
C GLY A 105 23.30 26.06 9.36
N ILE A 106 22.31 26.65 8.68
CA ILE A 106 22.13 28.10 8.62
C ILE A 106 21.85 28.66 10.02
N ALA A 107 20.90 28.08 10.75
CA ALA A 107 20.56 28.51 12.11
C ALA A 107 21.76 28.43 13.07
N ALA A 108 22.59 27.38 12.96
CA ALA A 108 23.81 27.24 13.75
C ALA A 108 24.85 28.31 13.39
N ALA A 109 25.02 28.62 12.10
CA ALA A 109 25.92 29.68 11.65
C ALA A 109 25.54 31.07 12.18
N PHE A 110 24.25 31.31 12.45
CA PHE A 110 23.74 32.54 13.06
C PHE A 110 23.53 32.44 14.59
N GLY A 111 24.05 31.39 15.24
CA GLY A 111 23.99 31.25 16.70
C GLY A 111 22.59 31.05 17.28
N ASN A 112 21.62 30.61 16.48
CA ASN A 112 20.25 30.39 16.92
C ASN A 112 20.14 29.11 17.75
N GLY A 113 19.63 29.22 18.99
CA GLY A 113 19.46 28.09 19.92
C GLY A 113 18.58 26.95 19.41
N ASN A 114 17.77 27.19 18.37
CA ASN A 114 16.90 26.18 17.77
C ASN A 114 17.62 25.29 16.72
N ALA A 115 18.89 25.56 16.39
CA ALA A 115 19.64 24.82 15.36
C ALA A 115 19.63 23.30 15.59
N PHE A 116 19.87 22.85 16.83
CA PHE A 116 19.85 21.42 17.15
C PHE A 116 18.46 20.79 16.99
N SER A 117 17.40 21.48 17.39
CA SER A 117 16.02 20.99 17.22
C SER A 117 15.62 20.83 15.75
N LEU A 118 16.03 21.77 14.89
CA LEU A 118 15.83 21.71 13.44
C LEU A 118 16.60 20.55 12.82
N PHE A 119 17.84 20.34 13.27
CA PHE A 119 18.66 19.20 12.83
C PHE A 119 18.02 17.87 13.22
N ALA A 120 17.62 17.71 14.49
CA ALA A 120 17.01 16.49 14.99
C ALA A 120 15.69 16.18 14.28
N ALA A 121 14.84 17.19 14.08
CA ALA A 121 13.59 17.06 13.32
C ALA A 121 13.86 16.71 11.85
N GLY A 122 14.83 17.37 11.21
CA GLY A 122 15.21 17.11 9.82
C GLY A 122 15.79 15.71 9.62
N ALA A 123 16.68 15.26 10.51
CA ALA A 123 17.25 13.93 10.48
C ALA A 123 16.17 12.85 10.67
N GLY A 124 15.30 13.01 11.68
CA GLY A 124 14.22 12.07 11.96
C GLY A 124 13.23 11.95 10.79
N THR A 125 12.82 13.08 10.21
CA THR A 125 11.92 13.08 9.04
C THR A 125 12.58 12.50 7.80
N THR A 126 13.87 12.74 7.56
CA THR A 126 14.61 12.15 6.44
C THR A 126 14.72 10.63 6.57
N ILE A 127 15.03 10.13 7.77
CA ILE A 127 15.09 8.69 8.06
C ILE A 127 13.71 8.05 7.83
N ALA A 128 12.64 8.66 8.36
CA ALA A 128 11.28 8.19 8.14
C ALA A 128 10.92 8.18 6.64
N GLY A 129 11.28 9.22 5.88
CA GLY A 129 11.10 9.28 4.43
C GLY A 129 11.87 8.21 3.67
N GLY A 130 13.05 7.81 4.15
CA GLY A 130 13.84 6.71 3.60
C GLY A 130 13.17 5.35 3.78
N LEU A 131 12.47 5.15 4.91
CA LEU A 131 11.72 3.93 5.22
C LEU A 131 10.37 3.87 4.47
N ILE A 132 9.76 5.02 4.17
CA ILE A 132 8.53 5.12 3.36
C ILE A 132 8.87 4.81 1.89
N GLY A 133 8.71 3.55 1.53
CA GLY A 133 8.98 3.02 0.18
C GLY A 133 9.81 1.75 0.15
N GLY A 134 10.32 1.29 1.30
CA GLY A 134 11.15 0.08 1.41
C GLY A 134 10.39 -1.23 1.17
N ASN A 135 9.10 -1.30 1.50
CA ASN A 135 8.33 -2.53 1.33
C ASN A 135 7.41 -2.46 0.11
N LYS A 136 8.00 -2.52 -1.09
CA LYS A 136 7.23 -2.89 -2.27
C LYS A 136 7.02 -4.39 -2.18
N THR A 137 5.88 -4.81 -1.67
CA THR A 137 5.48 -6.22 -1.69
C THR A 137 5.49 -6.70 -3.12
N TYR A 138 6.55 -7.44 -3.46
CA TYR A 138 6.85 -7.88 -4.82
C TYR A 138 6.82 -9.39 -4.83
N ILE A 139 5.86 -9.95 -5.53
CA ILE A 139 5.70 -11.39 -5.58
C ILE A 139 6.21 -11.91 -6.93
N LYS A 140 7.07 -12.92 -6.88
CA LYS A 140 7.77 -13.48 -8.04
C LYS A 140 6.98 -14.62 -8.69
N GLN A 141 7.50 -15.03 -9.86
CA GLN A 141 7.07 -16.05 -10.82
C GLN A 141 6.72 -17.46 -10.30
N ARG A 142 6.74 -17.71 -9.00
CA ARG A 142 6.53 -19.04 -8.39
C ARG A 142 5.54 -18.95 -7.23
N SER A 143 4.41 -18.30 -7.49
CA SER A 143 3.39 -18.08 -6.48
C SER A 143 2.06 -18.65 -6.92
N THR A 144 1.36 -19.21 -5.95
CA THR A 144 -0.01 -19.66 -6.13
C THR A 144 -0.94 -18.53 -5.72
N PHE A 145 -1.96 -18.28 -6.55
CA PHE A 145 -2.92 -17.22 -6.35
C PHE A 145 -4.28 -17.83 -6.05
N LYS A 146 -4.96 -17.33 -5.01
CA LYS A 146 -6.28 -17.80 -4.59
C LYS A 146 -7.12 -16.63 -4.09
N ILE A 147 -8.39 -16.56 -4.50
CA ILE A 147 -9.35 -15.63 -3.91
C ILE A 147 -9.96 -16.29 -2.68
N ILE A 148 -9.97 -15.56 -1.57
CA ILE A 148 -10.57 -15.97 -0.30
C ILE A 148 -11.60 -14.93 0.14
N GLU A 149 -12.61 -15.36 0.90
CA GLU A 149 -13.69 -14.54 1.47
C GLU A 149 -13.47 -14.25 2.96
#